data_AF-A0A3E0IRC4-F1
#
_entry.id   AF-A0A3E0IRC4-F1
#
_cell.length_a   1.000
_cell.length_b   1.000
_cell.length_c   1.000
_cell.angle_alpha   90.00
_cell.angle_beta   90.00
_cell.angle_gamma   90.00
#
_symmetry.space_group_name_H-M   'P 1'
#
loop_
_entity.id
_entity.type
_entity.pdbx_description
1 polymer ?
#
loop_
_entity_poly.entity_id
_entity_poly.type
_entity_poly.pdbx_seq_one_letter_code
_entity_poly.pdbx_strand_id
1 'polypeptide(L)' 'MKKIMIVNTSHHQFDGFDKETGLWLSELVHFYDVFHNDPDYQVDLYNIKGGET' A
#
# COMPACT_ATOMS: atom_id res chain seq x y z
N MET A 1 3.15 -21.53 -0.62
CA MET A 1 3.50 -20.23 0.00
C MET A 1 4.32 -19.36 -0.94
N LYS A 2 3.65 -18.43 -1.62
CA LYS A 2 4.22 -17.36 -2.45
C LYS A 2 4.25 -16.07 -1.62
N LYS A 3 5.13 -15.13 -1.96
CA LYS A 3 5.27 -13.86 -1.24
C LYS A 3 4.92 -12.69 -2.15
N ILE A 4 4.13 -11.76 -1.65
CA ILE A 4 3.71 -10.55 -2.34
C ILE A 4 4.17 -9.34 -1.53
N MET A 5 4.87 -8.44 -2.21
CA MET A 5 5.27 -7.14 -1.67
C MET A 5 4.35 -6.08 -2.27
N ILE A 6 3.61 -5.38 -1.42
CA ILE A 6 2.83 -4.22 -1.84
C ILE A 6 3.57 -2.96 -1.38
N VAL A 7 3.84 -2.04 -2.31
CA VAL A 7 4.57 -0.80 -2.05
C VAL A 7 3.63 0.38 -2.23
N ASN A 8 3.42 1.14 -1.15
CA ASN A 8 2.61 2.35 -1.13
C ASN A 8 3.49 3.61 -1.22
N THR A 9 2.88 4.72 -1.63
CA THR A 9 3.54 6.01 -1.62
C THR A 9 3.83 6.50 -0.19
N SER A 10 4.96 7.19 -0.01
CA SER A 10 5.27 7.95 1.23
C SER A 10 5.11 9.46 1.03
N HIS A 11 4.46 9.86 -0.06
CA HIS A 11 4.23 11.25 -0.42
C HIS A 11 2.82 11.66 -0.01
N HIS A 12 2.68 12.82 0.62
CA HIS A 12 1.42 13.29 1.19
C HIS A 12 0.95 14.65 0.64
N GLN A 13 1.75 15.34 -0.19
CA GLN A 13 1.37 16.64 -0.75
C GLN A 13 1.07 16.51 -2.25
N PHE A 14 0.08 17.20 -2.77
CA PHE A 14 -0.14 17.25 -4.21
C PHE A 14 0.73 18.35 -4.83
N ASP A 15 1.65 17.99 -5.73
CA ASP A 15 2.66 18.90 -6.29
C ASP A 15 2.04 20.18 -6.88
N GLY A 16 2.53 21.33 -6.41
CA GLY A 16 2.08 22.66 -6.85
C GLY A 16 0.81 23.16 -6.17
N PHE A 17 0.25 22.41 -5.21
CA PHE A 17 -0.94 22.81 -4.46
C PHE A 17 -0.72 22.65 -2.95
N ASP A 18 -1.41 23.46 -2.16
CA ASP A 18 -1.52 23.25 -0.71
C ASP A 18 -2.68 22.28 -0.42
N LYS A 19 -2.51 21.01 -0.83
CA LYS A 19 -3.54 19.97 -0.74
C LYS A 19 -2.91 18.62 -0.44
N GLU A 20 -3.45 17.93 0.56
CA GLU A 20 -3.05 16.55 0.90
C GLU A 20 -3.41 15.55 -0.21
N THR A 21 -2.55 14.55 -0.38
CA THR A 21 -2.71 13.39 -1.25
C THR A 21 -2.04 12.18 -0.60
N GLY A 22 -1.95 11.05 -1.29
CA GLY A 22 -1.19 9.90 -0.81
C GLY A 22 -1.78 8.59 -1.29
N LEU A 23 -1.78 7.60 -0.39
CA LEU A 23 -2.33 6.28 -0.66
C LEU A 23 -3.81 6.38 -1.05
N TRP A 24 -4.15 5.82 -2.21
CA TRP A 24 -5.53 5.59 -2.58
C TRP A 24 -6.03 4.28 -1.94
N LEU A 25 -6.71 4.38 -0.80
CA LEU A 25 -7.00 3.22 0.07
C LEU A 25 -7.69 2.06 -0.66
N SER A 26 -8.63 2.33 -1.57
CA SER A 26 -9.35 1.27 -2.28
C SER A 26 -8.46 0.50 -3.25
N GLU A 27 -7.43 1.12 -3.83
CA GLU A 27 -6.47 0.42 -4.71
C GLU A 27 -5.68 -0.62 -3.90
N LEU A 28 -5.33 -0.29 -2.66
CA LEU A 28 -4.67 -1.21 -1.74
C LEU A 28 -5.61 -2.30 -1.23
N VAL A 29 -6.75 -1.92 -0.64
CA VAL A 29 -7.61 -2.87 0.08
C VAL A 29 -8.23 -3.89 -0.87
N HIS A 30 -8.64 -3.50 -2.09
CA HIS A 30 -9.21 -4.46 -3.05
C HIS A 30 -8.18 -5.52 -3.46
N PHE A 31 -6.92 -5.14 -3.66
CA PHE A 31 -5.87 -6.10 -3.98
C PHE A 31 -5.53 -6.97 -2.77
N TYR A 32 -5.40 -6.36 -1.58
CA TYR A 32 -5.10 -7.06 -0.34
C TYR A 32 -6.19 -8.10 -0.01
N ASP A 33 -7.47 -7.76 -0.18
CA ASP A 33 -8.61 -8.64 0.12
C ASP A 33 -8.56 -9.98 -0.65
N VAL A 34 -8.10 -9.93 -1.90
CA VAL A 34 -7.98 -11.11 -2.77
C VAL A 34 -6.96 -12.13 -2.25
N PHE A 35 -5.87 -11.69 -1.62
CA PHE A 35 -4.72 -12.56 -1.33
C PHE A 35 -4.47 -12.80 0.16
N HIS A 36 -4.79 -11.85 1.05
CA HIS A 36 -4.35 -11.93 2.45
C HIS A 36 -4.98 -13.10 3.25
N ASN A 37 -6.16 -13.57 2.84
CA ASN A 37 -6.86 -14.68 3.48
C ASN A 37 -6.49 -16.05 2.89
N ASP A 38 -5.74 -16.08 1.79
CA ASP A 38 -5.33 -17.32 1.16
C ASP A 38 -4.03 -17.84 1.81
N PRO A 39 -4.03 -19.03 2.42
CA PRO A 39 -2.85 -19.58 3.11
C PRO A 39 -1.67 -19.87 2.17
N ASP A 40 -1.88 -19.89 0.85
CA ASP A 40 -0.81 -20.02 -0.12
C ASP A 40 -0.04 -18.72 -0.34
N TYR A 41 -0.47 -17.59 0.21
CA TYR A 41 0.15 -16.28 0.06
C TYR A 41 0.54 -15.66 1.40
N GLN A 42 1.72 -15.06 1.43
CA GLN A 42 2.14 -14.10 2.46
C GLN A 42 2.17 -12.71 1.81
N VAL A 43 1.49 -11.74 2.42
CA VAL A 43 1.43 -10.37 1.94
C VAL A 43 2.10 -9.46 2.96
N ASP A 44 3.08 -8.68 2.50
CA ASP A 44 3.81 -7.71 3.31
C ASP A 44 3.66 -6.30 2.69
N LEU A 45 3.40 -5.30 3.54
CA LEU A 45 3.18 -3.90 3.17
C LEU A 45 4.43 -3.07 3.41
N TYR A 46 4.77 -2.22 2.44
CA TYR A 46 5.93 -1.33 2.49
C TYR A 46 5.57 0.06 2.01
N ASN A 47 6.42 1.02 2.36
CA ASN A 47 6.45 2.34 1.73
C ASN A 47 7.91 2.79 1.56
N ILE A 48 8.15 3.81 0.73
CA ILE A 48 9.50 4.26 0.34
C ILE A 48 10.36 4.74 1.52
N LYS A 49 9.75 5.37 2.53
CA LYS A 49 10.46 5.98 3.67
C LYS A 49 10.49 5.10 4.93
N GLY A 50 9.75 4.00 4.95
CA GLY A 50 9.43 3.28 6.20
C GLY A 50 8.55 4.11 7.14
N GLY A 51 8.12 3.53 8.27
CA GLY A 51 7.21 4.19 9.22
C GLY A 51 5.74 3.88 8.92
N GLU A 52 4.82 4.78 9.28
CA GLU A 52 3.36 4.57 9.20
C GLU A 52 2.93 3.96 7.86
N THR A 53 2.70 2.64 7.90
CA THR A 53 2.15 1.82 6.83
C THR A 53 0.93 1.12 7.38
#